data_AF-A0A7Y9JKW7-F1
#
_entry.id   AF-A0A7Y9JKW7-F1
#
_cell.length_a   1.000
_cell.length_b   1.000
_cell.length_c   1.000
_cell.angle_alpha   90.00
_cell.angle_beta   90.00
_cell.angle_gamma   90.00
#
_symmetry.space_group_name_H-M   'P 1'
#
loop_
_entity.id
_entity.type
_entity.pdbx_description
1 polymer ?
#
loop_
_entity_poly.entity_id
_entity_poly.type
_entity_poly.pdbx_seq_one_letter_code
_entity_poly.pdbx_strand_id
1 'polypeptide(L)'
;MSIVRQQHDGDGQAGTTGVHRQDVGHATEFRAERHEAGTGELVRQAAQQVSDLMRAEMRLAVAELKDKGRHAGTGAGLFGGAALVALYGVAVLLAAAVAAIALALPVWAAALIIGGFLLVVAGVLALMGRAQTRRATPPKPEQAMDEAKLAVAELKERATHR
;
A
#
# COMPACT_ATOMS: atom_id res chain seq x y z
N MET A 1 -24.21 -20.84 35.26
CA MET A 1 -23.54 -22.16 35.20
C MET A 1 -22.04 -21.88 35.29
N SER A 2 -21.49 -21.84 36.50
CA SER A 2 -20.82 -22.95 37.20
C SER A 2 -19.38 -23.16 36.69
N ILE A 3 -18.31 -23.25 37.48
CA ILE A 3 -18.11 -23.48 38.92
C ILE A 3 -16.57 -23.33 39.15
N VAL A 4 -16.16 -22.64 40.24
CA VAL A 4 -15.13 -23.06 41.26
C VAL A 4 -13.66 -23.26 40.78
N ARG A 5 -12.69 -22.42 41.18
CA ARG A 5 -11.89 -22.34 42.45
C ARG A 5 -11.05 -23.59 42.81
N GLN A 6 -9.73 -23.43 42.74
CA GLN A 6 -8.67 -24.00 43.62
C GLN A 6 -7.51 -22.99 43.48
N GLN A 7 -7.02 -22.21 44.43
CA GLN A 7 -6.88 -22.26 45.89
C GLN A 7 -6.16 -23.52 46.38
N HIS A 8 -4.84 -23.38 46.48
CA HIS A 8 -3.95 -24.27 47.22
C HIS A 8 -3.32 -23.43 48.33
N ASP A 9 -3.86 -23.60 49.55
CA ASP A 9 -3.25 -23.20 50.81
C ASP A 9 -1.94 -24.02 50.96
N GLY A 10 -0.85 -23.50 51.51
CA GLY A 10 -0.68 -23.18 52.92
C GLY A 10 0.21 -24.26 53.56
N ASP A 11 1.34 -23.84 54.13
CA ASP A 11 1.89 -24.32 55.42
C ASP A 11 3.41 -24.49 55.45
N GLY A 12 4.04 -23.96 56.51
CA GLY A 12 5.37 -24.42 56.93
C GLY A 12 6.36 -23.37 57.44
N GLN A 13 5.94 -22.38 58.23
CA GLN A 13 6.86 -21.64 59.10
C GLN A 13 7.05 -22.37 60.44
N ALA A 14 8.29 -22.77 60.72
CA ALA A 14 8.97 -22.88 62.03
C ALA A 14 10.36 -23.46 61.72
N GLY A 15 11.51 -22.83 62.00
CA GLY A 15 11.92 -22.20 63.24
C GLY A 15 12.98 -23.09 63.90
N THR A 16 14.25 -22.65 63.86
CA THR A 16 15.28 -22.65 64.93
C THR A 16 16.71 -22.99 64.48
N THR A 17 17.53 -21.94 64.51
CA THR A 17 18.80 -21.85 65.26
C THR A 17 19.90 -22.89 65.02
N GLY A 18 20.85 -22.50 64.17
CA GLY A 18 22.23 -23.00 64.15
C GLY A 18 23.16 -21.86 63.78
N VAL A 19 23.84 -21.30 64.79
CA VAL A 19 24.87 -20.27 64.68
C VAL A 19 26.07 -20.83 63.90
N HIS A 20 26.32 -20.33 62.69
CA HIS A 20 27.63 -20.45 62.06
C HIS A 20 28.27 -19.07 61.94
N ARG A 21 29.11 -18.80 62.94
CA ARG A 21 30.05 -17.70 63.03
C ARG A 21 31.23 -17.96 62.09
N GLN A 22 31.67 -16.88 61.44
CA GLN A 22 32.91 -16.69 60.68
C GLN A 22 33.01 -17.43 59.33
N ASP A 23 32.80 -16.69 58.23
CA ASP A 23 33.97 -16.29 57.43
C ASP A 23 33.74 -14.94 56.75
N VAL A 24 34.50 -13.95 57.22
CA VAL A 24 34.57 -12.58 56.69
C VAL A 24 35.70 -12.61 55.66
N GLY A 25 35.38 -13.06 54.45
CA GLY A 25 36.40 -13.25 53.40
C GLY A 25 35.93 -13.25 51.95
N HIS A 26 34.62 -13.17 51.67
CA HIS A 26 34.09 -13.28 50.30
C HIS A 26 33.12 -12.16 49.90
N ALA A 27 33.19 -10.99 50.55
CA ALA A 27 32.41 -9.81 50.16
C ALA A 27 33.13 -8.91 49.13
N THR A 28 34.35 -9.27 48.70
CA THR A 28 35.20 -8.43 47.85
C THR A 28 35.39 -8.94 46.43
N GLU A 29 34.99 -10.18 46.09
CA GLU A 29 35.17 -10.69 44.71
C GLU A 29 33.95 -10.49 43.80
N PHE A 30 32.75 -10.19 44.32
CA PHE A 30 31.57 -9.91 43.48
C PHE A 30 31.39 -8.43 43.07
N ARG A 31 32.36 -7.54 43.38
CA ARG A 31 32.25 -6.10 43.11
C ARG A 31 33.24 -5.59 42.06
N ALA A 32 34.21 -6.40 41.63
CA ALA A 32 35.25 -5.99 40.67
C ALA A 32 34.98 -6.36 39.20
N GLU A 33 33.85 -6.99 38.86
CA GLU A 33 33.33 -7.03 37.47
C GLU A 33 32.17 -6.04 37.24
N ARG A 34 32.00 -5.07 38.13
CA ARG A 34 31.12 -3.90 37.91
C ARG A 34 31.90 -2.65 37.50
N HIS A 35 32.96 -2.84 36.72
CA HIS A 35 33.54 -1.76 35.94
C HIS A 35 32.95 -1.79 34.53
N GLU A 36 32.17 -0.75 34.24
CA GLU A 36 32.00 -0.21 32.89
C GLU A 36 31.25 -1.08 31.88
N ALA A 37 30.01 -1.49 32.22
CA ALA A 37 28.94 -1.40 31.21
C ALA A 37 28.75 0.09 30.88
N GLY A 38 29.71 0.65 30.16
CA GLY A 38 29.87 2.08 29.95
C GLY A 38 28.72 2.61 29.11
N THR A 39 28.58 3.93 29.09
CA THR A 39 27.69 4.68 28.19
C THR A 39 27.72 4.14 26.74
N GLY A 40 28.85 3.58 26.29
CA GLY A 40 28.97 2.87 25.01
C GLY A 40 28.09 1.63 24.84
N GLU A 41 27.88 0.81 25.87
CA GLU A 41 27.00 -0.36 25.82
C GLU A 41 25.53 0.05 25.75
N LEU A 42 25.14 1.12 26.45
CA LEU A 42 23.79 1.70 26.38
C LEU A 42 23.50 2.31 25.00
N VAL A 43 24.48 3.03 24.43
CA VAL A 43 24.38 3.57 23.06
C VAL A 43 24.26 2.44 22.03
N ARG A 44 25.06 1.38 22.19
CA ARG A 44 24.98 0.19 21.34
C ARG A 44 23.60 -0.47 21.45
N GLN A 45 23.10 -0.67 22.67
CA GLN A 45 21.79 -1.27 22.91
C GLN A 45 20.63 -0.42 22.40
N ALA A 46 20.72 0.91 22.49
CA ALA A 46 19.74 1.83 21.91
C ALA A 46 19.78 1.80 20.37
N ALA A 47 20.98 1.78 19.77
CA ALA A 47 21.15 1.63 18.32
C ALA A 47 20.60 0.29 17.82
N GLN A 48 20.79 -0.79 18.59
CA GLN A 48 20.18 -2.09 18.33
C GLN A 48 18.65 -2.01 18.34
N GLN A 49 18.05 -1.41 19.36
CA GLN A 49 16.59 -1.27 19.47
C GLN A 49 15.97 -0.44 18.35
N VAL A 50 16.62 0.67 17.97
CA VAL A 50 16.18 1.48 16.82
C VAL A 50 16.29 0.67 15.52
N SER A 51 17.37 -0.11 15.35
CA SER A 51 17.55 -0.99 14.21
C SER A 51 16.48 -2.08 14.14
N ASP A 52 16.11 -2.65 15.28
CA ASP A 52 15.08 -3.69 15.39
C ASP A 52 13.68 -3.12 15.12
N LEU A 53 13.39 -1.92 15.63
CA LEU A 53 12.13 -1.22 15.35
C LEU A 53 12.00 -0.88 13.87
N MET A 54 13.05 -0.36 13.23
CA MET A 54 13.05 -0.10 11.80
C MET A 54 12.83 -1.37 10.97
N ARG A 55 13.44 -2.49 11.37
CA ARG A 55 13.19 -3.79 10.72
C ARG A 55 11.77 -4.28 10.94
N ALA A 56 11.18 -4.06 12.11
CA ALA A 56 9.81 -4.40 12.40
C ALA A 56 8.83 -3.58 11.55
N GLU A 57 9.04 -2.27 11.45
CA GLU A 57 8.22 -1.37 10.65
C GLU A 57 8.33 -1.71 9.16
N MET A 58 9.53 -2.01 8.66
CA MET A 58 9.71 -2.50 7.30
C MET A 58 8.98 -3.83 7.06
N ARG A 59 9.05 -4.79 8.00
CA ARG A 59 8.33 -6.06 7.88
C ARG A 59 6.82 -5.85 7.84
N LEU A 60 6.31 -4.93 8.67
CA LEU A 60 4.90 -4.58 8.68
C LEU A 60 4.48 -3.89 7.39
N ALA A 61 5.25 -2.89 6.92
CA ALA A 61 5.00 -2.20 5.67
C ALA A 61 5.00 -3.17 4.48
N VAL A 62 5.96 -4.11 4.43
CA VAL A 62 5.99 -5.16 3.40
C VAL A 62 4.77 -6.08 3.48
N ALA A 63 4.34 -6.46 4.68
CA ALA A 63 3.15 -7.28 4.88
C ALA A 63 1.87 -6.54 4.41
N GLU A 64 1.72 -5.27 4.75
CA GLU A 64 0.59 -4.44 4.33
C GLU A 64 0.61 -4.18 2.82
N LEU A 65 1.78 -3.93 2.23
CA LEU A 65 1.92 -3.76 0.78
C LEU A 65 1.58 -5.05 0.03
N LYS A 66 1.95 -6.21 0.57
CA LYS A 66 1.59 -7.52 0.02
C LYS A 66 0.09 -7.76 0.08
N ASP A 67 -0.55 -7.41 1.20
CA ASP A 67 -1.99 -7.59 1.36
C ASP A 67 -2.78 -6.63 0.46
N LYS A 68 -2.42 -5.34 0.43
CA LYS A 68 -2.96 -4.35 -0.52
C LYS A 68 -2.72 -4.77 -1.97
N GLY A 69 -1.53 -5.26 -2.29
CA GLY A 69 -1.16 -5.75 -3.61
C GLY A 69 -1.97 -6.97 -4.03
N ARG A 70 -2.27 -7.89 -3.10
CA ARG A 70 -3.13 -9.05 -3.37
C ARG A 70 -4.56 -8.61 -3.69
N HIS A 71 -5.15 -7.73 -2.89
CA HIS A 71 -6.50 -7.24 -3.15
C HIS A 71 -6.58 -6.44 -4.45
N ALA A 72 -5.61 -5.56 -4.70
CA ALA A 72 -5.51 -4.82 -5.96
C ALA A 72 -5.32 -5.76 -7.16
N GLY A 73 -4.46 -6.78 -7.03
CA GLY A 73 -4.19 -7.77 -8.07
C GLY A 73 -5.40 -8.66 -8.38
N THR A 74 -6.07 -9.19 -7.35
CA THR A 74 -7.31 -9.95 -7.52
C THR A 74 -8.41 -9.08 -8.12
N GLY A 75 -8.56 -7.84 -7.66
CA GLY A 75 -9.50 -6.88 -8.23
C GLY A 75 -9.23 -6.62 -9.71
N ALA A 76 -7.98 -6.30 -10.07
CA ALA A 76 -7.58 -6.08 -11.46
C ALA A 76 -7.80 -7.34 -12.32
N GLY A 77 -7.51 -8.54 -11.79
CA GLY A 77 -7.76 -9.81 -12.45
C GLY A 77 -9.24 -10.08 -12.69
N LEU A 78 -10.09 -9.85 -11.68
CA LEU A 78 -11.55 -10.00 -11.79
C LEU A 78 -12.15 -9.00 -12.77
N PHE A 79 -11.76 -7.73 -12.71
CA PHE A 79 -12.22 -6.72 -13.67
C PHE A 79 -11.73 -7.02 -15.09
N GLY A 80 -10.48 -7.47 -15.24
CA GLY A 80 -9.95 -7.92 -16.53
C GLY A 80 -10.74 -9.11 -17.10
N GLY A 81 -10.99 -10.13 -16.28
CA GLY A 81 -11.80 -11.29 -16.65
C GLY A 81 -13.24 -10.91 -17.00
N ALA A 82 -13.87 -10.06 -16.19
CA ALA A 82 -15.22 -9.55 -16.44
C ALA A 82 -15.28 -8.74 -17.74
N ALA A 83 -14.28 -7.90 -18.03
CA ALA A 83 -14.19 -7.15 -19.28
C ALA A 83 -14.08 -8.09 -20.50
N LEU A 84 -13.28 -9.16 -20.41
CA LEU A 84 -13.19 -10.17 -21.47
C LEU A 84 -14.51 -10.90 -21.69
N VAL A 85 -15.16 -11.35 -20.61
CA VAL A 85 -16.47 -12.01 -20.70
C VAL A 85 -17.52 -11.07 -21.29
N ALA A 86 -17.55 -9.81 -20.85
CA ALA A 86 -18.45 -8.80 -21.38
C ALA A 86 -18.17 -8.53 -22.87
N LEU A 87 -16.90 -8.48 -23.29
CA LEU A 87 -16.51 -8.33 -24.69
C LEU A 87 -17.06 -9.46 -25.56
N TYR A 88 -16.88 -10.71 -25.15
CA TYR A 88 -17.47 -11.86 -25.86
C TYR A 88 -19.00 -11.86 -25.82
N GLY A 89 -19.60 -11.47 -24.69
CA GLY A 89 -21.06 -11.31 -24.56
C GLY A 89 -21.61 -10.31 -25.57
N VAL A 90 -20.98 -9.13 -25.71
CA VAL A 90 -21.34 -8.14 -26.73
C VAL A 90 -21.18 -8.72 -28.13
N ALA A 91 -20.10 -9.44 -28.43
CA ALA A 91 -19.92 -10.07 -29.74
C ALA A 91 -21.05 -11.06 -30.09
N VAL A 92 -21.48 -11.88 -29.12
CA VAL A 92 -22.63 -12.80 -29.30
C VAL A 92 -23.93 -12.03 -29.52
N LEU A 93 -24.18 -10.96 -28.76
CA LEU A 93 -25.37 -10.13 -28.95
C LEU A 93 -25.40 -9.45 -30.32
N LEU A 94 -24.24 -8.98 -30.81
CA LEU A 94 -24.13 -8.42 -32.15
C LEU A 94 -24.39 -9.49 -33.23
N ALA A 95 -23.83 -10.69 -33.06
CA ALA A 95 -24.12 -11.81 -33.96
C ALA A 95 -25.62 -12.17 -33.96
N ALA A 96 -26.25 -12.18 -32.78
CA ALA A 96 -27.69 -12.40 -32.65
C ALA A 96 -28.52 -11.29 -33.35
N ALA A 97 -28.11 -10.03 -33.22
CA ALA A 97 -28.76 -8.92 -33.91
C ALA A 97 -28.64 -9.06 -35.44
N VAL A 98 -27.45 -9.41 -35.94
CA VAL A 98 -27.24 -9.71 -37.37
C VAL A 98 -28.12 -10.88 -37.80
N ALA A 99 -28.17 -11.96 -37.05
CA ALA A 99 -28.99 -13.13 -37.35
C ALA A 99 -30.50 -12.79 -37.37
N ALA A 100 -30.97 -11.98 -36.43
CA ALA A 100 -32.37 -11.54 -36.36
C ALA A 100 -32.75 -10.70 -37.59
N ILE A 101 -31.90 -9.76 -38.00
CA ILE A 101 -32.12 -8.94 -39.21
C ILE A 101 -32.01 -9.81 -40.46
N ALA A 102 -31.11 -10.81 -40.46
CA ALA A 102 -30.92 -11.73 -41.58
C ALA A 102 -32.14 -12.60 -41.88
N LEU A 103 -33.15 -12.64 -41.00
CA LEU A 103 -34.45 -13.24 -41.28
C LEU A 103 -35.24 -12.49 -42.37
N ALA A 104 -34.96 -11.20 -42.57
CA ALA A 104 -35.67 -10.34 -43.53
C ALA A 104 -34.83 -9.94 -44.75
N LEU A 105 -33.50 -10.01 -44.67
CA LEU A 105 -32.57 -9.57 -45.73
C LEU A 105 -31.28 -10.41 -45.71
N PRO A 106 -30.47 -10.44 -46.78
CA PRO A 106 -29.28 -11.30 -46.83
C PRO A 106 -28.25 -10.91 -45.77
N VAL A 107 -27.51 -11.92 -45.28
CA VAL A 107 -26.57 -11.79 -44.14
C VAL A 107 -25.55 -10.66 -44.32
N TRP A 108 -25.07 -10.44 -45.55
CA TRP A 108 -24.10 -9.38 -45.83
C TRP A 108 -24.68 -7.98 -45.58
N ALA A 109 -25.95 -7.75 -45.94
CA ALA A 109 -26.61 -6.47 -45.71
C ALA A 109 -26.93 -6.25 -44.22
N ALA A 110 -27.34 -7.30 -43.51
CA ALA A 110 -27.56 -7.25 -42.07
C ALA A 110 -26.27 -6.91 -41.31
N ALA A 111 -25.16 -7.55 -41.69
CA ALA A 111 -23.85 -7.27 -41.12
C ALA A 111 -23.39 -5.82 -41.39
N LEU A 112 -23.63 -5.29 -42.59
CA LEU A 112 -23.30 -3.89 -42.91
C LEU A 112 -24.13 -2.88 -42.12
N ILE A 113 -25.41 -3.15 -41.87
CA ILE A 113 -26.28 -2.26 -41.08
C ILE A 113 -25.77 -2.19 -39.63
N ILE A 114 -25.56 -3.34 -39.00
CA ILE A 114 -25.06 -3.40 -37.61
C ILE A 114 -23.64 -2.84 -37.52
N GLY A 115 -22.75 -3.20 -38.46
CA GLY A 115 -21.39 -2.69 -38.51
C GLY A 115 -21.34 -1.17 -38.70
N GLY A 116 -22.15 -0.64 -39.62
CA GLY A 116 -22.28 0.80 -39.84
C GLY A 116 -22.78 1.54 -38.62
N PHE A 117 -23.81 1.01 -37.95
CA PHE A 117 -24.31 1.56 -36.68
C PHE A 117 -23.20 1.63 -35.61
N LEU A 118 -22.44 0.55 -35.43
CA LEU A 118 -21.34 0.51 -34.46
C LEU A 118 -20.22 1.51 -34.80
N LEU A 119 -19.89 1.71 -36.08
CA LEU A 119 -18.91 2.71 -36.50
C LEU A 119 -19.37 4.14 -36.17
N VAL A 120 -20.66 4.44 -36.34
CA VAL A 120 -21.21 5.75 -35.94
C VAL A 120 -21.09 5.95 -34.43
N VAL A 121 -21.49 4.95 -33.63
CA VAL A 121 -21.36 5.01 -32.16
C VAL A 121 -19.89 5.17 -31.75
N ALA A 122 -18.99 4.39 -32.33
CA ALA A 122 -17.55 4.47 -32.06
C ALA A 122 -16.98 5.85 -32.43
N GLY A 123 -17.39 6.42 -33.56
CA GLY A 123 -17.02 7.77 -33.98
C GLY A 123 -17.47 8.83 -32.96
N VAL A 124 -18.72 8.77 -32.49
CA VAL A 124 -19.23 9.69 -31.47
C VAL A 124 -18.46 9.55 -30.16
N LEU A 125 -18.25 8.33 -29.67
CA LEU A 125 -17.48 8.07 -28.46
C LEU A 125 -16.03 8.56 -28.58
N ALA A 126 -15.38 8.35 -29.72
CA ALA A 126 -14.02 8.83 -29.98
C ALA A 126 -13.96 10.37 -29.98
N LEU A 127 -14.96 11.05 -30.55
CA LEU A 127 -15.05 12.51 -30.53
C LEU A 127 -15.28 13.05 -29.10
N MET A 128 -16.18 12.43 -28.33
CA MET A 128 -16.43 12.79 -26.93
C MET A 128 -15.19 12.55 -26.08
N GLY A 129 -14.52 11.41 -26.25
CA GLY A 129 -13.27 11.10 -25.58
C GLY A 129 -12.17 12.12 -25.90
N ARG A 130 -12.02 12.49 -27.17
CA ARG A 130 -11.09 13.55 -27.60
C ARG A 130 -11.43 14.91 -26.99
N ALA A 131 -12.71 15.25 -26.87
CA ALA A 131 -13.13 16.50 -26.24
C ALA A 131 -12.80 16.50 -24.74
N GLN A 132 -13.00 15.37 -24.05
CA GLN A 132 -12.72 15.24 -22.63
C GLN A 132 -11.21 15.26 -22.33
N THR A 133 -10.39 14.59 -23.13
CA THR A 133 -8.93 14.61 -22.97
C THR A 133 -8.34 16.00 -23.26
N ARG A 134 -8.87 16.73 -24.25
CA ARG A 134 -8.51 18.14 -24.50
C ARG A 134 -8.82 19.05 -23.32
N ARG A 135 -9.91 18.80 -22.59
CA ARG A 135 -10.26 19.56 -21.37
C ARG A 135 -9.41 19.19 -20.17
N ALA A 136 -8.94 17.95 -20.10
CA ALA A 136 -8.09 17.45 -19.01
C ALA A 136 -6.59 17.77 -19.22
N THR A 137 -6.20 18.25 -20.40
CA THR A 137 -4.82 18.69 -20.65
C THR A 137 -4.70 20.15 -20.21
N PRO A 138 -3.76 20.51 -19.30
CA PRO A 138 -3.52 21.90 -18.92
C PRO A 138 -3.25 22.76 -20.18
N PRO A 139 -3.67 24.05 -20.20
CA PRO A 139 -3.28 24.95 -21.28
C PRO A 139 -1.75 24.90 -21.44
N LYS A 140 -1.30 24.96 -22.69
CA LYS A 140 0.12 24.80 -23.07
C LYS A 140 1.03 25.56 -22.09
N PRO A 141 2.21 25.00 -21.75
CA PRO A 141 3.12 25.54 -20.73
C PRO A 141 3.65 26.94 -21.02
N GLU A 142 3.25 27.60 -22.11
CA GLU A 142 3.58 29.00 -22.40
C GLU A 142 3.26 29.91 -21.21
N GLN A 143 2.08 29.76 -20.60
CA GLN A 143 1.71 30.53 -19.38
C GLN A 143 2.59 30.18 -18.18
N ALA A 144 2.85 28.90 -17.95
CA ALA A 144 3.71 28.44 -16.85
C ALA A 144 5.19 28.82 -17.04
N MET A 145 5.66 28.89 -18.30
CA MET A 145 7.02 29.34 -18.63
C MET A 145 7.15 30.85 -18.51
N ASP A 146 6.12 31.61 -18.83
CA ASP A 146 6.11 33.06 -18.66
C ASP A 146 6.07 33.46 -17.17
N GLU A 147 5.26 32.76 -16.37
CA GLU A 147 5.26 32.91 -14.90
C GLU A 147 6.60 32.51 -14.27
N ALA A 148 7.21 31.41 -14.72
CA ALA A 148 8.54 31.00 -14.26
C ALA A 148 9.63 32.02 -14.64
N LYS A 149 9.59 32.60 -15.85
CA LYS A 149 10.53 33.65 -16.28
C LYS A 149 10.35 34.93 -15.47
N LEU A 150 9.13 35.33 -15.17
CA LEU A 150 8.82 36.49 -14.31
C LEU A 150 9.37 36.27 -12.90
N ALA A 151 9.15 35.10 -12.30
CA ALA A 151 9.68 34.76 -10.98
C ALA A 151 11.21 34.79 -10.92
N VAL A 152 11.88 34.28 -11.97
CA VAL A 152 13.35 34.33 -12.08
C VAL A 152 13.85 35.75 -12.28
N ALA A 153 13.15 36.59 -13.05
CA ALA A 153 13.51 37.99 -13.26
C ALA A 153 13.42 38.79 -11.94
N GLU A 154 12.36 38.57 -11.15
CA GLU A 154 12.17 39.24 -9.86
C GLU A 154 13.24 38.83 -8.83
N LEU A 155 13.59 37.54 -8.77
CA LEU A 155 14.67 37.04 -7.93
C LEU A 155 16.03 37.65 -8.30
N LYS A 156 16.30 37.83 -9.60
CA LYS A 156 17.54 38.43 -10.10
C LYS A 156 17.63 39.93 -9.79
N GLU A 157 16.52 40.64 -9.86
CA GLU A 157 16.45 42.06 -9.50
C GLU A 157 16.68 42.28 -7.99
N ARG A 158 16.08 41.43 -7.14
CA ARG A 158 16.30 41.47 -5.67
C ARG A 158 17.73 41.11 -5.26
N ALA A 159 18.42 40.27 -6.02
CA ALA A 159 19.81 39.90 -5.76
C ALA A 159 20.84 40.96 -6.21
N THR A 160 20.47 41.81 -7.16
CA THR A 160 21.37 42.84 -7.71
C THR A 160 21.30 44.16 -6.91
N HIS A 161 20.25 44.35 -6.11
CA HIS A 161 20.05 45.53 -5.25
C HIS A 161 20.55 45.34 -3.79
N ARG A 162 21.35 44.30 -3.50
CA ARG A 162 22.13 44.16 -2.25
C ARG A 162 23.61 44.30 -2.53
#